data_AF-A0A8B6HSA7-F1
#
_entry.id   AF-A0A8B6HSA7-F1
#
_cell.length_a   1.000
_cell.length_b   1.000
_cell.length_c   1.000
_cell.angle_alpha   90.00
_cell.angle_beta   90.00
_cell.angle_gamma   90.00
#
_symmetry.space_group_name_H-M   'P 1'
#
loop_
_entity.id
_entity.type
_entity.pdbx_description
1 polymer ?
#
loop_
_entity_poly.entity_id
_entity_poly.type
_entity_poly.pdbx_seq_one_letter_code
_entity_poly.pdbx_strand_id
1 'polypeptide(L)'
;LPAKDLSQSPNDKHLVRLASELNISQFNDFLLHLGLQTKDWEKIEYNWGRAEDAMVVALLQWKERNQNVTFQKILDAQESIADNRHHLCQVFKGQPGLLENTSFGFKDTPEDRFLSTLSRKLGNCVIQLGIELGLTFSDIEAVYVKHPKDLFSQMYEVLKIWKQKTPENTYLNLMLAIQRVRGKQFLKRNFCCNI
;
A
#
# COMPACT_ATOMS: atom_id res chain seq x y z
N LEU A 1 14.77 17.74 3.70
CA LEU A 1 15.03 16.29 3.55
C LEU A 1 16.51 16.08 3.90
N PRO A 2 16.92 15.17 4.82
CA PRO A 2 18.28 14.66 4.72
C PRO A 2 18.42 14.13 3.29
N ALA A 3 19.52 14.44 2.60
CA ALA A 3 19.70 14.19 1.16
C ALA A 3 19.55 12.69 0.85
N LYS A 4 18.31 12.22 0.71
CA LYS A 4 18.00 10.91 0.16
C LYS A 4 18.28 11.03 -1.32
N ASP A 5 19.08 10.10 -1.81
CA ASP A 5 19.53 10.06 -3.18
C ASP A 5 18.32 9.92 -4.12
N LEU A 6 17.95 11.02 -4.77
CA LEU A 6 16.83 11.08 -5.70
C LEU A 6 17.05 10.22 -6.96
N SER A 7 18.29 9.74 -7.17
CA SER A 7 18.61 8.79 -8.23
C SER A 7 18.18 7.36 -7.91
N GLN A 8 17.83 7.05 -6.66
CA GLN A 8 17.37 5.71 -6.28
C GLN A 8 15.99 5.39 -6.86
N SER A 9 15.78 4.10 -7.11
CA SER A 9 14.49 3.59 -7.58
C SER A 9 13.49 3.39 -6.42
N PRO A 10 12.23 3.81 -6.57
CA PRO A 10 11.18 3.51 -5.59
C PRO A 10 10.87 2.01 -5.55
N ASN A 11 10.82 1.44 -4.33
CA ASN A 11 10.21 0.13 -4.12
C ASN A 11 8.67 0.24 -4.09
N ASP A 12 7.99 -0.90 -4.09
CA ASP A 12 6.54 -0.97 -4.22
C ASP A 12 5.82 -0.35 -3.00
N LYS A 13 6.42 -0.43 -1.81
CA LYS A 13 5.89 0.26 -0.61
C LYS A 13 5.93 1.78 -0.78
N HIS A 14 6.96 2.32 -1.43
CA HIS A 14 7.02 3.76 -1.73
C HIS A 14 5.89 4.17 -2.68
N LEU A 15 5.59 3.34 -3.69
CA LEU A 15 4.51 3.61 -4.65
C LEU A 15 3.12 3.50 -4.01
N VAL A 16 2.89 2.51 -3.15
CA VAL A 16 1.64 2.38 -2.39
C VAL A 16 1.39 3.61 -1.52
N ARG A 17 2.42 4.08 -0.80
CA ARG A 17 2.31 5.28 0.03
C ARG A 17 2.08 6.52 -0.81
N LEU A 18 2.75 6.64 -1.94
CA LEU A 18 2.53 7.75 -2.86
C LEU A 18 1.08 7.80 -3.34
N ALA A 19 0.52 6.67 -3.76
CA ALA A 19 -0.88 6.59 -4.18
C ALA A 19 -1.85 7.01 -3.06
N SER A 20 -1.56 6.70 -1.79
CA SER A 20 -2.43 7.10 -0.67
C SER A 20 -2.39 8.58 -0.32
N GLU A 21 -1.38 9.32 -0.75
CA GLU A 21 -1.24 10.76 -0.47
C GLU A 21 -1.88 11.64 -1.57
N LEU A 22 -2.10 11.08 -2.76
CA LEU A 22 -2.71 11.77 -3.90
C LEU A 22 -4.22 11.52 -3.89
N ASN A 23 -5.01 12.56 -4.18
CA ASN A 23 -6.42 12.35 -4.50
C ASN A 23 -6.59 11.96 -5.98
N ILE A 24 -7.72 11.37 -6.34
CA ILE A 24 -7.96 10.85 -7.70
C ILE A 24 -7.84 11.92 -8.79
N SER A 25 -8.26 13.16 -8.51
CA SER A 25 -8.18 14.27 -9.46
C SER A 25 -6.74 14.63 -9.77
N GLN A 26 -5.91 14.74 -8.73
CA GLN A 26 -4.47 15.02 -8.86
C GLN A 26 -3.72 13.85 -9.49
N PHE A 27 -4.20 12.63 -9.26
CA PHE A 27 -3.53 11.41 -9.68
C PHE A 27 -3.51 11.24 -11.20
N ASN A 28 -4.57 11.63 -11.90
CA ASN A 28 -4.63 11.55 -13.36
C ASN A 28 -3.59 12.47 -14.01
N ASP A 29 -3.52 13.72 -13.56
CA ASP A 29 -2.53 14.69 -14.04
C ASP A 29 -1.11 14.22 -13.69
N PHE A 30 -0.93 13.67 -12.49
CA PHE A 30 0.35 13.10 -12.06
C PHE A 30 0.83 11.96 -12.98
N LEU A 31 -0.06 11.03 -13.35
CA LEU A 31 0.28 9.94 -14.27
C LEU A 31 0.66 10.42 -15.67
N LEU A 32 -0.02 11.46 -16.18
CA LEU A 32 0.33 12.06 -17.47
C LEU A 32 1.76 12.61 -17.44
N HIS A 33 2.15 13.28 -16.36
CA HIS A 33 3.52 13.78 -16.19
C HIS A 33 4.56 12.66 -15.98
N LEU A 34 4.14 11.51 -15.45
CA LEU A 34 4.98 10.30 -15.44
C LEU A 34 5.08 9.61 -16.81
N GLY A 35 4.36 10.09 -17.83
CA GLY A 35 4.37 9.56 -19.19
C GLY A 35 3.39 8.41 -19.44
N LEU A 36 2.46 8.15 -18.51
CA LEU A 36 1.39 7.18 -18.73
C LEU A 36 0.34 7.78 -19.68
N GLN A 37 -0.10 6.99 -20.67
CA GLN A 37 -1.12 7.44 -21.61
C GLN A 37 -2.51 7.29 -20.98
N THR A 38 -3.44 8.20 -21.30
CA THR A 38 -4.84 8.14 -20.80
C THR A 38 -5.51 6.80 -21.06
N LYS A 39 -5.29 6.20 -22.25
CA LYS A 39 -5.81 4.87 -22.60
C LYS A 39 -5.34 3.74 -21.68
N ASP A 40 -4.12 3.84 -21.14
CA ASP A 40 -3.58 2.85 -20.21
C ASP A 40 -4.26 2.99 -18.84
N TRP A 41 -4.48 4.23 -18.40
CA TRP A 41 -5.23 4.52 -17.18
C TRP A 41 -6.67 4.01 -17.26
N GLU A 42 -7.41 4.33 -18.32
CA GLU A 42 -8.80 3.89 -18.52
C GLU A 42 -8.91 2.35 -18.49
N LYS A 43 -7.95 1.65 -19.10
CA LYS A 43 -7.90 0.18 -19.06
C LYS A 43 -7.66 -0.35 -17.64
N ILE A 44 -6.79 0.29 -16.86
CA ILE A 44 -6.52 -0.11 -15.48
C ILE A 44 -7.75 0.16 -14.60
N GLU A 45 -8.35 1.34 -14.72
CA GLU A 45 -9.57 1.71 -13.99
C GLU A 45 -10.71 0.72 -14.27
N TYR A 46 -10.92 0.35 -15.54
CA TYR A 46 -11.90 -0.66 -15.93
C TYR A 46 -11.65 -2.03 -15.29
N ASN A 47 -10.39 -2.48 -15.26
CA ASN A 47 -10.03 -3.82 -14.78
C ASN A 47 -10.05 -3.94 -13.24
N TRP A 48 -9.69 -2.86 -12.54
CA TRP A 48 -9.53 -2.89 -11.08
C TRP A 48 -10.72 -2.31 -10.32
N GLY A 49 -11.63 -1.61 -11.03
CA GLY A 49 -12.97 -1.21 -10.60
C GLY A 49 -13.05 -0.23 -9.42
N ARG A 50 -12.02 -0.16 -8.58
CA ARG A 50 -11.86 0.77 -7.46
C ARG A 50 -10.71 1.71 -7.76
N ALA A 51 -10.94 3.00 -7.57
CA ALA A 51 -9.96 4.03 -7.83
C ALA A 51 -8.66 3.80 -7.05
N GLU A 52 -8.72 3.49 -5.76
CA GLU A 52 -7.52 3.35 -4.92
C GLU A 52 -6.66 2.16 -5.32
N ASP A 53 -7.28 1.06 -5.75
CA ASP A 53 -6.58 -0.11 -6.28
C ASP A 53 -5.98 0.22 -7.65
N ALA A 54 -6.76 0.84 -8.54
CA ALA A 54 -6.32 1.27 -9.87
C ALA A 54 -5.13 2.23 -9.79
N MET A 55 -5.12 3.16 -8.84
CA MET A 55 -4.01 4.09 -8.61
C MET A 55 -2.71 3.35 -8.28
N VAL A 56 -2.76 2.41 -7.33
CA VAL A 56 -1.58 1.61 -6.97
C VAL A 56 -1.09 0.81 -8.17
N VAL A 57 -2.01 0.13 -8.87
CA VAL A 57 -1.66 -0.70 -10.04
C VAL A 57 -1.05 0.14 -11.16
N ALA A 58 -1.57 1.35 -11.39
CA ALA A 58 -1.00 2.25 -12.38
C ALA A 58 0.45 2.63 -12.08
N LEU A 59 0.78 2.92 -10.82
CA LEU A 59 2.17 3.19 -10.43
C LEU A 59 3.08 1.96 -10.54
N LEU A 60 2.59 0.77 -10.18
CA LEU A 60 3.36 -0.47 -10.31
C LEU A 60 3.65 -0.78 -11.78
N GLN A 61 2.62 -0.73 -12.63
CA GLN A 61 2.79 -0.96 -14.07
C GLN A 61 3.64 0.13 -14.73
N TRP A 62 3.50 1.39 -14.32
CA TRP A 62 4.38 2.46 -14.76
C TRP A 62 5.84 2.12 -14.46
N LYS A 63 6.12 1.69 -13.23
CA LYS A 63 7.49 1.32 -12.82
C LYS A 63 8.03 0.15 -13.64
N GLU A 64 7.22 -0.88 -13.88
CA GLU A 64 7.62 -2.06 -14.66
C GLU A 64 7.91 -1.75 -16.13
N ARG A 65 7.13 -0.85 -16.74
CA ARG A 65 7.27 -0.49 -18.17
C ARG A 65 8.43 0.47 -18.45
N ASN A 66 8.96 1.14 -17.42
CA ASN A 66 9.99 2.16 -17.58
C ASN A 66 11.34 1.68 -17.05
N GLN A 67 12.37 1.78 -17.89
CA GLN A 67 13.75 1.60 -17.44
C GLN A 67 14.22 2.86 -16.68
N ASN A 68 15.02 2.68 -15.64
CA ASN A 68 15.60 3.77 -14.83
C ASN A 68 14.55 4.67 -14.15
N VAL A 69 13.60 4.07 -13.43
CA VAL A 69 12.64 4.79 -12.59
C VAL A 69 13.35 5.29 -11.34
N THR A 70 13.25 6.59 -11.05
CA THR A 70 13.90 7.24 -9.91
C THR A 70 12.93 8.11 -9.13
N PHE A 71 13.28 8.46 -7.88
CA PHE A 71 12.50 9.44 -7.12
C PHE A 71 12.49 10.83 -7.74
N GLN A 72 13.53 11.21 -8.49
CA GLN A 72 13.54 12.47 -9.24
C GLN A 72 12.37 12.55 -10.21
N LYS A 73 12.11 11.49 -10.99
CA LYS A 73 10.97 11.46 -11.94
C LYS A 73 9.62 11.64 -11.23
N ILE A 74 9.48 11.07 -10.03
CA ILE A 74 8.29 11.25 -9.20
C ILE A 74 8.17 12.69 -8.71
N LEU A 75 9.28 13.30 -8.29
CA LEU A 75 9.31 14.69 -7.83
C LEU A 75 8.94 15.65 -8.98
N ASP A 76 9.52 15.47 -10.16
CA ASP A 76 9.24 16.31 -11.34
C ASP A 76 7.75 16.28 -11.71
N ALA A 77 7.13 15.08 -11.65
CA ALA A 77 5.70 14.93 -11.90
C ALA A 77 4.82 15.53 -10.78
N GLN A 78 5.27 15.50 -9.52
CA GLN A 78 4.58 16.18 -8.41
C GLN A 78 4.61 17.69 -8.54
N GLU A 79 5.76 18.26 -8.91
CA GLU A 79 5.91 19.70 -9.11
C GLU A 79 5.02 20.20 -10.26
N SER A 80 4.81 19.36 -11.28
CA SER A 80 3.98 19.67 -12.43
C SER A 80 2.48 19.77 -12.12
N ILE A 81 1.99 19.08 -11.08
CA ILE A 81 0.58 19.16 -10.64
C ILE A 81 0.33 20.30 -9.63
N ALA A 82 1.28 21.23 -9.48
CA ALA A 82 1.23 22.38 -8.57
C ALA A 82 0.87 22.03 -7.12
N ASP A 83 1.20 20.81 -6.67
CA ASP A 83 0.97 20.40 -5.30
C ASP A 83 2.14 20.87 -4.43
N ASN A 84 1.90 21.92 -3.64
CA ASN A 84 2.87 22.43 -2.67
C ASN A 84 3.16 21.44 -1.51
N ARG A 85 2.52 20.26 -1.50
CA ARG A 85 2.83 19.19 -0.56
C ARG A 85 3.98 18.35 -1.08
N HIS A 86 5.05 18.28 -0.28
CA HIS A 86 6.11 17.30 -0.50
C HIS A 86 5.63 15.88 -0.13
N HIS A 87 4.81 15.25 -0.96
CA HIS A 87 4.29 13.89 -0.76
C HIS A 87 5.41 12.87 -0.59
N LEU A 88 6.54 13.06 -1.30
CA LEU A 88 7.74 12.24 -1.08
C LEU A 88 8.28 12.33 0.36
N CYS A 89 8.15 13.47 1.04
CA CYS A 89 8.50 13.55 2.47
C CYS A 89 7.62 12.62 3.31
N GLN A 90 6.35 12.44 2.97
CA GLN A 90 5.45 11.53 3.69
C GLN A 90 5.77 10.06 3.36
N VAL A 91 6.07 9.76 2.09
CA VAL A 91 6.54 8.42 1.67
C VAL A 91 7.78 7.98 2.46
N PHE A 92 8.70 8.93 2.69
CA PHE A 92 9.97 8.70 3.38
C PHE A 92 9.93 8.82 4.90
N LYS A 93 8.95 9.55 5.46
CA LYS A 93 8.67 9.52 6.88
C LYS A 93 8.06 8.15 7.19
N GLY A 94 8.91 7.18 7.52
CA GLY A 94 8.44 6.01 8.25
C GLY A 94 7.67 6.53 9.46
N GLN A 95 6.35 6.34 9.50
CA GLN A 95 5.56 6.88 10.60
C GLN A 95 6.12 6.30 11.91
N PRO A 96 6.53 7.13 12.89
CA PRO A 96 6.89 6.62 14.21
C PRO A 96 5.68 5.86 14.77
N GLY A 97 5.88 4.56 14.98
CA GLY A 97 4.83 3.64 15.38
C GLY A 97 4.42 3.93 16.83
N LEU A 98 3.13 3.83 17.13
CA LEU A 98 2.66 3.82 18.54
C LEU A 98 3.15 2.57 19.31
N LEU A 99 3.71 1.59 18.60
CA LEU A 99 4.00 0.24 19.10
C LEU A 99 5.48 0.02 19.48
N GLU A 100 6.34 1.05 19.36
CA GLU A 100 7.77 0.91 19.72
C GLU A 100 7.99 0.63 21.22
N ASN A 101 6.98 0.84 22.07
CA ASN A 101 7.07 0.66 23.52
C ASN A 101 6.24 -0.50 24.09
N THR A 102 5.56 -1.32 23.27
CA THR A 102 4.69 -2.42 23.75
C THR A 102 5.31 -3.78 23.41
N SER A 103 6.10 -4.34 24.33
CA SER A 103 6.91 -5.54 24.10
C SER A 103 6.23 -6.88 24.45
N PHE A 104 5.01 -6.89 25.00
CA PHE A 104 4.30 -8.11 25.38
C PHE A 104 3.18 -8.46 24.38
N GLY A 105 3.18 -9.69 23.86
CA GLY A 105 2.13 -10.26 22.99
C GLY A 105 2.23 -9.96 21.49
N PHE A 106 3.01 -8.95 21.08
CA PHE A 106 3.12 -8.59 19.66
C PHE A 106 4.16 -9.40 18.86
N LYS A 107 4.89 -10.32 19.52
CA LYS A 107 5.88 -11.19 18.87
C LYS A 107 5.30 -12.51 18.36
N ASP A 108 4.08 -12.85 18.76
CA ASP A 108 3.43 -14.09 18.34
C ASP A 108 2.87 -13.97 16.91
N THR A 109 2.77 -15.11 16.23
CA THR A 109 2.13 -15.20 14.93
C THR A 109 0.61 -15.14 15.06
N PRO A 110 -0.09 -14.33 14.25
CA PRO A 110 -1.54 -14.26 14.29
C PRO A 110 -2.24 -15.59 13.99
N GLU A 111 -3.25 -15.93 14.79
CA GLU A 111 -4.09 -17.09 14.56
C GLU A 111 -5.08 -16.86 13.40
N ASP A 112 -5.48 -17.93 12.71
CA ASP A 112 -6.37 -17.83 11.53
C ASP A 112 -7.74 -17.23 11.88
N ARG A 113 -8.27 -17.52 13.08
CA ARG A 113 -9.51 -16.92 13.58
C ARG A 113 -9.40 -15.40 13.73
N PHE A 114 -8.24 -14.91 14.16
CA PHE A 114 -7.96 -13.48 14.27
C PHE A 114 -7.89 -12.86 12.87
N LEU A 115 -7.15 -13.46 11.95
CA LEU A 115 -7.03 -12.98 10.57
C LEU A 115 -8.39 -12.94 9.84
N SER A 116 -9.24 -13.94 10.05
CA SER A 116 -10.61 -13.99 9.52
C SER A 116 -11.51 -12.90 10.12
N THR A 117 -11.41 -12.64 11.42
CA THR A 117 -12.16 -11.56 12.04
C THR A 117 -11.67 -10.19 11.56
N LEU A 118 -10.36 -10.06 11.40
CA LEU A 118 -9.71 -8.84 10.97
C LEU A 118 -9.99 -8.48 9.52
N SER A 119 -10.01 -9.46 8.61
CA SER A 119 -10.27 -9.21 7.19
C SER A 119 -11.63 -8.54 6.95
N ARG A 120 -12.64 -8.84 7.77
CA ARG A 120 -13.95 -8.16 7.75
C ARG A 120 -13.88 -6.68 8.13
N LYS A 121 -12.91 -6.29 8.95
CA LYS A 121 -12.73 -4.91 9.44
C LYS A 121 -11.87 -4.06 8.51
N LEU A 122 -10.93 -4.66 7.78
CA LEU A 122 -9.94 -3.95 6.97
C LEU A 122 -10.53 -3.36 5.67
N GLY A 123 -11.61 -3.95 5.16
CA GLY A 123 -12.31 -3.44 3.99
C GLY A 123 -11.46 -3.50 2.71
N ASN A 124 -11.50 -2.44 1.92
CA ASN A 124 -11.05 -2.36 0.52
C ASN A 124 -9.55 -2.08 0.31
N CYS A 125 -8.67 -2.38 1.26
CA CYS A 125 -7.24 -2.05 1.15
C CYS A 125 -6.33 -3.25 0.85
N VAL A 126 -6.81 -4.20 0.03
CA VAL A 126 -6.18 -5.51 -0.18
C VAL A 126 -4.77 -5.34 -0.78
N ILE A 127 -4.64 -4.54 -1.84
CA ILE A 127 -3.36 -4.35 -2.55
C ILE A 127 -2.35 -3.62 -1.65
N GLN A 128 -2.77 -2.49 -1.07
CA GLN A 128 -1.93 -1.64 -0.24
C GLN A 128 -1.40 -2.42 0.96
N LEU A 129 -2.27 -3.20 1.62
CA LEU A 129 -1.87 -4.01 2.78
C LEU A 129 -0.97 -5.17 2.36
N GLY A 130 -1.28 -5.90 1.29
CA GLY A 130 -0.43 -7.00 0.81
C GLY A 130 1.00 -6.53 0.54
N ILE A 131 1.16 -5.39 -0.15
CA ILE A 131 2.48 -4.82 -0.44
C ILE A 131 3.19 -4.33 0.82
N GLU A 132 2.49 -3.67 1.76
CA GLU A 132 3.09 -3.26 3.04
C GLU A 132 3.56 -4.46 3.88
N LEU A 133 2.84 -5.58 3.78
CA LEU A 133 3.19 -6.87 4.37
C LEU A 133 4.32 -7.61 3.62
N GLY A 134 4.77 -7.10 2.48
CA GLY A 134 5.89 -7.64 1.72
C GLY A 134 5.51 -8.71 0.69
N LEU A 135 4.23 -8.86 0.37
CA LEU A 135 3.81 -9.66 -0.77
C LEU A 135 4.14 -8.96 -2.09
N THR A 136 4.35 -9.75 -3.14
CA THR A 136 4.52 -9.21 -4.49
C THR A 136 3.16 -8.90 -5.10
N PHE A 137 3.15 -8.02 -6.11
CA PHE A 137 1.92 -7.72 -6.83
C PHE A 137 1.31 -8.99 -7.48
N SER A 138 2.13 -9.89 -8.00
CA SER A 138 1.67 -11.17 -8.58
C SER A 138 0.97 -12.07 -7.56
N ASP A 139 1.42 -12.11 -6.29
CA ASP A 139 0.71 -12.85 -5.24
C ASP A 139 -0.71 -12.32 -5.06
N ILE A 140 -0.86 -11.00 -5.08
CA ILE A 140 -2.12 -10.29 -4.83
C ILE A 140 -3.05 -10.42 -6.06
N GLU A 141 -2.51 -10.31 -7.27
CA GLU A 141 -3.27 -10.48 -8.50
C GLU A 141 -3.87 -11.89 -8.59
N ALA A 142 -3.11 -12.92 -8.22
CA ALA A 142 -3.62 -14.29 -8.15
C ALA A 142 -4.83 -14.43 -7.19
N VAL A 143 -4.84 -13.68 -6.09
CA VAL A 143 -5.97 -13.63 -5.15
C VAL A 143 -7.20 -12.97 -5.77
N TYR A 144 -7.04 -11.88 -6.54
CA TYR A 144 -8.16 -11.23 -7.24
C TYR A 144 -8.77 -12.14 -8.30
N VAL A 145 -7.96 -12.91 -9.01
CA VAL A 145 -8.42 -13.93 -9.96
C VAL A 145 -9.19 -15.04 -9.26
N LYS A 146 -8.68 -15.53 -8.11
CA LYS A 146 -9.30 -16.61 -7.33
C LYS A 146 -10.62 -16.19 -6.67
N HIS A 147 -10.71 -14.95 -6.20
CA HIS A 147 -11.84 -14.41 -5.46
C HIS A 147 -12.37 -13.13 -6.11
N PRO A 148 -13.00 -13.20 -7.30
CA PRO A 148 -13.46 -12.00 -8.00
C PRO A 148 -14.55 -11.29 -7.21
N LYS A 149 -14.37 -9.99 -6.95
CA LYS A 149 -15.32 -9.10 -6.25
C LYS A 149 -15.63 -9.47 -4.78
N ASP A 150 -15.05 -10.54 -4.23
CA ASP A 150 -15.21 -10.91 -2.82
C ASP A 150 -14.07 -10.34 -1.97
N LEU A 151 -14.29 -9.14 -1.43
CA LEU A 151 -13.27 -8.39 -0.68
C LEU A 151 -12.85 -9.08 0.60
N PHE A 152 -13.78 -9.78 1.25
CA PHE A 152 -13.49 -10.50 2.48
C PHE A 152 -12.55 -11.67 2.19
N SER A 153 -12.89 -12.49 1.19
CA SER A 153 -12.05 -13.62 0.81
C SER A 153 -10.71 -13.16 0.26
N GLN A 154 -10.68 -12.08 -0.54
CA GLN A 154 -9.43 -11.47 -1.02
C GLN A 154 -8.53 -11.04 0.14
N MET A 155 -9.05 -10.26 1.09
CA MET A 155 -8.28 -9.78 2.23
C MET A 155 -7.81 -10.94 3.12
N TYR A 156 -8.68 -11.90 3.39
CA TYR A 156 -8.33 -13.06 4.22
C TYR A 156 -7.24 -13.92 3.58
N GLU A 157 -7.33 -14.18 2.27
CA GLU A 157 -6.33 -14.98 1.55
C GLU A 157 -4.98 -14.24 1.47
N VAL A 158 -4.98 -12.91 1.26
CA VAL A 158 -3.75 -12.09 1.34
C VAL A 158 -3.08 -12.23 2.72
N LEU A 159 -3.85 -12.15 3.80
CA LEU A 159 -3.30 -12.32 5.16
C LEU A 159 -2.76 -13.75 5.38
N LYS A 160 -3.41 -14.78 4.81
CA LYS A 160 -2.91 -16.15 4.88
C LYS A 160 -1.61 -16.36 4.10
N ILE A 161 -1.53 -15.85 2.87
CA ILE A 161 -0.32 -15.93 2.04
C ILE A 161 0.83 -15.23 2.77
N TRP A 162 0.59 -14.03 3.29
CA TRP A 162 1.57 -13.32 4.12
C TRP A 162 2.05 -14.20 5.26
N LYS A 163 1.15 -14.68 6.12
CA LYS A 163 1.48 -15.54 7.27
C LYS A 163 2.34 -16.76 6.86
N GLN A 164 2.09 -17.37 5.70
CA GLN A 164 2.82 -18.54 5.22
C GLN A 164 4.20 -18.23 4.63
N LYS A 165 4.40 -17.04 4.04
CA LYS A 165 5.63 -16.68 3.32
C LYS A 165 6.82 -16.37 4.21
N THR A 166 6.62 -16.03 5.48
CA THR A 166 7.73 -15.64 6.36
C THR A 166 7.51 -16.18 7.78
N PRO A 167 8.46 -16.96 8.33
CA PRO A 167 8.33 -17.59 9.64
C PRO A 167 8.30 -16.59 10.82
N GLU A 168 8.68 -15.34 10.60
CA GLU A 168 8.73 -14.27 11.62
C GLU A 168 7.55 -13.28 11.51
N ASN A 169 6.44 -13.70 10.91
CA ASN A 169 5.27 -12.84 10.78
C ASN A 169 4.52 -12.75 12.10
N THR A 170 4.58 -11.55 12.70
CA THR A 170 4.05 -11.28 14.03
C THR A 170 2.85 -10.33 13.99
N TYR A 171 2.10 -10.27 15.10
CA TYR A 171 1.10 -9.22 15.30
C TYR A 171 1.69 -7.82 15.15
N LEU A 172 2.94 -7.58 15.59
CA LEU A 172 3.60 -6.28 15.41
C LEU A 172 3.69 -5.89 13.94
N ASN A 173 4.20 -6.79 13.10
CA ASN A 173 4.38 -6.54 11.67
C ASN A 173 3.04 -6.22 11.00
N LEU A 174 2.00 -6.98 11.36
CA LEU A 174 0.65 -6.77 10.86
C LEU A 174 0.07 -5.42 11.31
N MET A 175 0.18 -5.09 12.59
CA MET A 175 -0.35 -3.82 13.11
C MET A 175 0.39 -2.61 12.52
N LEU A 176 1.71 -2.70 12.34
CA LEU A 176 2.48 -1.65 11.68
C LEU A 176 2.05 -1.45 10.21
N ALA A 177 1.83 -2.53 9.47
CA ALA A 177 1.32 -2.46 8.10
C ALA A 177 -0.09 -1.83 8.06
N ILE A 178 -0.99 -2.26 8.93
CA ILE A 178 -2.34 -1.70 9.04
C ILE A 178 -2.30 -0.22 9.43
N GLN A 179 -1.42 0.17 10.35
CA GLN A 179 -1.26 1.58 10.73
C GLN A 179 -0.91 2.44 9.53
N ARG A 180 -0.02 1.96 8.65
CA ARG A 180 0.42 2.71 7.45
C ARG A 180 -0.70 2.83 6.42
N VAL A 181 -1.53 1.79 6.27
CA VAL A 181 -2.59 1.75 5.25
C VAL A 181 -3.89 2.40 5.72
N ARG A 182 -4.27 2.24 6.99
CA ARG A 182 -5.57 2.66 7.55
C ARG A 182 -5.46 3.75 8.62
N GLY A 183 -4.25 4.11 9.01
CA GLY A 183 -3.97 5.12 10.01
C GLY A 183 -4.11 4.63 11.46
N LYS A 184 -3.54 5.42 12.39
CA LYS A 184 -3.59 5.16 13.83
C LYS A 184 -5.02 5.12 14.40
N GLN A 185 -5.94 5.89 13.82
CA GLN A 185 -7.33 5.95 14.28
C GLN A 185 -8.08 4.64 14.03
N PHE A 186 -7.79 3.96 12.92
CA PHE A 186 -8.35 2.64 12.65
C PHE A 186 -7.93 1.64 13.73
N LEU A 187 -6.65 1.65 14.08
CA LEU A 187 -6.14 0.76 15.14
C LEU A 187 -6.80 1.05 16.49
N LYS A 188 -6.87 2.33 16.88
CA LYS A 188 -7.52 2.73 18.13
C LYS A 188 -8.96 2.26 18.22
N ARG A 189 -9.75 2.45 17.17
CA ARG A 189 -11.17 2.07 17.15
C ARG A 189 -11.40 0.56 17.18
N ASN A 190 -10.50 -0.22 16.60
CA ASN A 190 -10.71 -1.66 16.40
C ASN A 190 -9.97 -2.56 17.39
N PHE A 191 -8.97 -2.02 18.10
CA PHE A 191 -8.07 -2.80 18.96
C PHE A 191 -7.77 -2.15 20.32
N CYS A 192 -8.08 -0.87 20.57
CA CYS A 192 -7.80 -0.22 21.87
C CYS A 192 -8.97 -0.26 22.87
N CYS A 193 -9.85 -1.26 22.78
CA CYS A 193 -10.68 -1.65 23.93
C CYS A 193 -9.99 -2.87 24.56
N ASN A 194 -9.24 -2.64 25.65
CA ASN A 194 -8.41 -3.58 26.41
C ASN A 194 -6.94 -3.76 25.95
N ILE A 195 -6.17 -2.68 25.94
CA ILE A 195 -4.74 -2.72 26.32
C ILE A 195 -4.60 -1.83 27.55
#